data_AF-A0A7C5WFB4-F1
#
_entry.id   AF-A0A7C5WFB4-F1
#
_cell.length_a   1.000
_cell.length_b   1.000
_cell.length_c   1.000
_cell.angle_alpha   90.00
_cell.angle_beta   90.00
_cell.angle_gamma   90.00
#
_symmetry.space_group_name_H-M   'P 1'
#
loop_
_entity.id
_entity.type
_entity.pdbx_description
1 polymer ?
#
loop_
_entity_poly.entity_id
_entity_poly.type
_entity_poly.pdbx_seq_one_letter_code
_entity_poly.pdbx_strand_id
1 'polypeptide(L)'
;MTAQTTSGGDAAIIENKAQLIEWLEAGCKPRDSWRVGTEHEKFPFFTDTLRPVPYDGERSIRALLAGLRACHADWEPIMEGDCIIGLLDTAGGGCITLEPAGQFELSGAPLANIHQTCTEVHTHFSHLRTVADPLGIGFLGIGASPLWTRDETPVMP
;
A
#
# COMPACT_ATOMS: atom_id res chain seq x y z
N MET A 1 -7.04 8.76 -6.11
CA MET A 1 -8.23 8.24 -5.41
C MET A 1 -8.04 8.53 -3.95
N THR A 2 -8.93 9.27 -3.31
CA THR A 2 -9.02 9.20 -1.85
C THR A 2 -9.67 7.87 -1.52
N ALA A 3 -8.95 6.99 -0.83
CA ALA A 3 -9.56 5.84 -0.18
C ALA A 3 -10.57 6.40 0.82
N GLN A 4 -11.84 6.47 0.43
CA GLN A 4 -12.92 6.72 1.37
C GLN A 4 -13.04 5.46 2.22
N THR A 5 -12.45 5.48 3.41
CA THR A 5 -12.78 4.55 4.48
C THR A 5 -14.21 4.87 4.93
N THR A 6 -15.22 4.38 4.21
CA THR A 6 -16.58 4.30 4.76
C THR A 6 -16.60 3.15 5.75
N SER A 7 -16.02 3.37 6.92
CA SER A 7 -16.29 2.57 8.10
C SER A 7 -17.70 2.93 8.59
N GLY A 8 -18.67 2.08 8.27
CA GLY A 8 -20.00 2.12 8.91
C GLY A 8 -21.17 2.23 7.93
N GLY A 9 -21.94 1.14 7.80
CA GLY A 9 -23.41 1.05 7.75
C GLY A 9 -24.27 1.88 6.78
N ASP A 10 -23.80 2.97 6.20
CA ASP A 10 -24.60 3.99 5.50
C ASP A 10 -24.36 3.99 3.98
N ALA A 11 -23.97 2.85 3.41
CA ALA A 11 -23.99 2.70 1.96
C ALA A 11 -25.46 2.63 1.49
N ALA A 12 -25.88 3.61 0.69
CA ALA A 12 -27.21 3.62 0.10
C ALA A 12 -27.48 2.30 -0.65
N ILE A 13 -28.66 1.73 -0.42
CA ILE A 13 -29.05 0.48 -1.08
C ILE A 13 -29.11 0.74 -2.59
N ILE A 14 -28.50 -0.16 -3.36
CA ILE A 14 -28.61 -0.14 -4.82
C ILE A 14 -30.03 -0.60 -5.18
N GLU A 15 -30.85 0.32 -5.67
CA GLU A 15 -32.24 0.13 -6.05
C GLU A 15 -32.37 -0.36 -7.50
N ASN A 16 -31.41 -0.01 -8.37
CA ASN A 16 -31.47 -0.38 -9.78
C ASN A 16 -30.08 -0.37 -10.47
N LYS A 17 -30.03 -0.93 -11.68
CA LYS A 17 -28.81 -1.02 -12.50
C LYS A 17 -28.25 0.35 -12.90
N ALA A 18 -29.09 1.38 -13.07
CA ALA A 18 -28.65 2.69 -13.53
C ALA A 18 -27.70 3.35 -12.52
N GLN A 19 -27.96 3.20 -11.22
CA GLN A 19 -27.09 3.72 -10.16
C GLN A 19 -25.64 3.21 -10.27
N LEU A 20 -25.44 1.95 -10.67
CA LEU A 20 -24.11 1.38 -10.89
C LEU A 20 -23.41 1.99 -12.12
N ILE A 21 -24.18 2.26 -13.18
CA ILE A 21 -23.68 2.87 -14.41
C ILE A 21 -23.30 4.33 -14.13
N GLU A 22 -24.18 5.07 -13.48
CA GLU A 22 -24.00 6.49 -13.14
C GLU A 22 -22.79 6.69 -12.21
N TRP A 23 -22.55 5.78 -11.26
CA TRP A 23 -21.37 5.82 -10.40
C TRP A 23 -20.06 5.71 -11.20
N LEU A 24 -20.01 4.82 -12.20
CA LEU A 24 -18.85 4.70 -13.11
C LEU A 24 -18.73 5.93 -14.03
N GLU A 25 -19.86 6.42 -14.55
CA GLU A 25 -19.92 7.60 -15.42
C GLU A 25 -19.40 8.86 -14.71
N ALA A 26 -19.67 9.03 -13.42
CA ALA A 26 -19.11 10.11 -12.60
C ALA A 26 -17.57 10.11 -12.55
N GLY A 27 -16.93 8.99 -12.92
CA GLY A 27 -15.48 8.87 -13.09
C GLY A 27 -14.93 9.64 -14.29
N CYS A 28 -15.74 9.93 -15.31
CA CYS A 28 -15.34 10.61 -16.54
C CYS A 28 -14.78 12.02 -16.26
N LYS A 29 -13.63 12.34 -16.87
CA LYS A 29 -12.91 13.60 -16.66
C LYS A 29 -12.44 14.20 -17.98
N PRO A 30 -12.49 15.53 -18.15
CA PRO A 30 -11.89 16.20 -19.30
C PRO A 30 -10.37 15.96 -19.31
N ARG A 31 -9.76 16.09 -20.50
CA ARG A 31 -8.36 15.72 -20.75
C ARG A 31 -7.35 16.47 -19.86
N ASP A 32 -7.64 17.72 -19.53
CA ASP A 32 -6.83 18.57 -18.63
C ASP A 32 -6.82 18.06 -17.17
N SER A 33 -7.81 17.25 -16.80
CA SER A 33 -7.98 16.65 -15.48
C SER A 33 -7.49 15.20 -15.42
N TRP A 34 -6.95 14.67 -16.52
CA TRP A 34 -6.33 13.34 -16.54
C TRP A 34 -5.07 13.32 -15.68
N ARG A 35 -4.85 12.19 -15.00
CA ARG A 35 -3.72 11.95 -14.10
C ARG A 35 -3.21 10.52 -14.29
N VAL A 36 -2.02 10.24 -13.77
CA VAL A 36 -1.38 8.93 -13.74
C VAL A 36 -1.22 8.54 -12.28
N GLY A 37 -1.94 7.52 -11.84
CA GLY A 37 -1.64 6.78 -10.62
C GLY A 37 -0.76 5.59 -10.96
N THR A 38 0.15 5.19 -10.08
CA THR A 38 1.01 4.02 -10.29
C THR A 38 1.08 3.22 -9.01
N GLU A 39 0.83 1.93 -9.15
CA GLU A 39 0.88 0.98 -8.05
C GLU A 39 2.04 0.02 -8.29
N HIS A 40 2.71 -0.39 -7.21
CA HIS A 40 3.72 -1.42 -7.30
C HIS A 40 3.85 -2.22 -6.01
N GLU A 41 3.91 -3.54 -6.19
CA GLU A 41 4.15 -4.50 -5.13
C GLU A 41 5.62 -4.90 -5.07
N LYS A 42 6.01 -5.46 -3.92
CA LYS A 42 7.38 -5.94 -3.65
C LYS A 42 7.34 -6.94 -2.51
N PHE A 43 8.19 -7.94 -2.57
CA PHE A 43 8.27 -8.99 -1.55
C PHE A 43 9.26 -8.59 -0.45
N PRO A 44 8.80 -8.36 0.80
CA PRO A 44 9.70 -8.19 1.93
C PRO A 44 10.33 -9.53 2.31
N PHE A 45 11.64 -9.55 2.57
CA PHE A 45 12.36 -10.73 3.03
C PHE A 45 13.42 -10.36 4.05
N PHE A 46 13.79 -11.29 4.92
CA PHE A 46 14.91 -11.07 5.83
C PHE A 46 16.25 -11.23 5.10
N THR A 47 17.15 -10.26 5.24
CA THR A 47 18.43 -10.26 4.49
C THR A 47 19.43 -11.31 4.96
N ASP A 48 19.26 -11.85 6.18
CA ASP A 48 20.12 -12.87 6.78
C ASP A 48 19.71 -14.31 6.42
N THR A 49 18.41 -14.55 6.22
CA THR A 49 17.84 -15.90 6.06
C THR A 49 17.06 -16.08 4.76
N LEU A 50 16.78 -15.00 4.03
CA LEU A 50 15.95 -14.97 2.82
C LEU A 50 14.53 -15.48 3.02
N ARG A 51 14.06 -15.61 4.28
CA ARG A 51 12.69 -16.02 4.59
C ARG A 51 11.72 -14.85 4.43
N PRO A 52 10.43 -15.13 4.17
CA PRO A 52 9.42 -14.07 4.12
C PRO A 52 9.27 -13.41 5.49
N VAL A 53 8.89 -12.13 5.47
CA VAL A 53 8.68 -11.36 6.70
C VAL A 53 7.27 -11.63 7.25
N PRO A 54 7.12 -12.06 8.51
CA PRO A 54 5.81 -12.27 9.11
C PRO A 54 5.10 -10.94 9.39
N TYR A 55 3.79 -11.01 9.61
CA TYR A 55 3.03 -9.83 9.99
C TYR A 55 3.47 -9.25 11.34
N ASP A 56 3.72 -10.11 12.34
CA ASP A 56 4.01 -9.71 13.72
C ASP A 56 5.40 -10.19 14.20
N GLY A 57 5.88 -9.62 15.31
CA GLY A 57 7.19 -9.86 15.90
C GLY A 57 8.10 -8.63 15.85
N GLU A 58 9.31 -8.77 16.42
CA GLU A 58 10.29 -7.68 16.55
C GLU A 58 10.75 -7.13 15.18
N ARG A 59 11.02 -8.03 14.23
CA ARG A 59 11.30 -7.72 12.82
C ARG A 59 10.12 -8.20 11.98
N SER A 60 9.19 -7.31 11.64
CA SER A 60 7.89 -7.68 11.05
C SER A 60 7.30 -6.58 10.18
N ILE A 61 6.24 -6.91 9.44
CA ILE A 61 5.47 -5.92 8.66
C ILE A 61 4.82 -4.88 9.58
N ARG A 62 4.28 -5.29 10.74
CA ARG A 62 3.75 -4.37 11.75
C ARG A 62 4.81 -3.37 12.22
N ALA A 63 6.02 -3.85 12.51
CA ALA A 63 7.15 -3.00 12.92
C ALA A 63 7.56 -2.02 11.81
N LEU A 64 7.55 -2.47 10.56
CA LEU A 64 7.85 -1.64 9.40
C LEU A 64 6.80 -0.52 9.20
N LEU A 65 5.51 -0.85 9.25
CA LEU A 65 4.43 0.15 9.14
C LEU A 65 4.47 1.15 10.30
N ALA A 66 4.71 0.67 11.52
CA ALA A 66 4.85 1.53 12.69
C ALA A 66 6.04 2.49 12.57
N GLY A 67 7.18 2.00 12.07
CA GLY A 67 8.37 2.81 11.84
C GLY A 67 8.16 3.88 10.76
N LEU A 68 7.51 3.52 9.64
CA LEU A 68 7.16 4.48 8.59
C LEU A 68 6.24 5.57 9.10
N ARG A 69 5.18 5.21 9.83
CA ARG A 69 4.29 6.17 10.48
C ARG A 69 5.03 7.11 11.41
N ALA A 70 5.97 6.60 12.21
CA ALA A 70 6.74 7.43 13.15
C ALA A 70 7.65 8.45 12.44
N CYS A 71 8.07 8.19 11.20
CA CYS A 71 8.87 9.10 10.39
C CYS A 71 8.04 10.14 9.61
N HIS A 72 6.73 9.92 9.45
CA HIS A 72 5.86 10.73 8.61
C HIS A 72 4.58 11.12 9.36
N ALA A 73 4.54 12.36 9.87
CA ALA A 73 3.42 12.85 10.67
C ALA A 73 2.08 12.88 9.91
N ASP A 74 2.12 12.97 8.58
CA ASP A 74 0.93 13.03 7.72
C ASP A 74 0.39 11.64 7.33
N TRP A 75 1.02 10.56 7.83
CA TRP A 75 0.62 9.20 7.54
C TRP A 75 -0.28 8.64 8.64
N GLU A 76 -1.54 8.39 8.27
CA GLU A 76 -2.53 7.82 9.17
C GLU A 76 -2.63 6.30 8.99
N PRO A 77 -2.82 5.53 10.07
CA PRO A 77 -2.89 4.08 9.98
C PRO A 77 -4.22 3.62 9.39
N ILE A 78 -4.15 2.67 8.46
CA ILE A 78 -5.30 1.89 8.02
C ILE A 78 -5.37 0.65 8.91
N MET A 79 -6.50 0.46 9.59
CA MET A 79 -6.69 -0.57 10.61
C MET A 79 -7.72 -1.61 10.17
N GLU A 80 -7.43 -2.89 10.43
CA GLU A 80 -8.40 -3.98 10.43
C GLU A 80 -8.44 -4.59 11.84
N GLY A 81 -9.51 -4.31 12.58
CA GLY A 81 -9.54 -4.55 14.02
C GLY A 81 -8.39 -3.80 14.73
N ASP A 82 -7.58 -4.55 15.47
CA ASP A 82 -6.40 -4.03 16.19
C ASP A 82 -5.10 -4.10 15.37
N CYS A 83 -5.19 -4.53 14.11
CA CYS A 83 -4.05 -4.72 13.21
C CYS A 83 -3.89 -3.52 12.28
N ILE A 84 -2.68 -2.97 12.22
CA ILE A 84 -2.32 -1.97 11.19
C ILE A 84 -2.00 -2.71 9.90
N ILE A 85 -2.78 -2.46 8.86
CA ILE A 85 -2.67 -3.14 7.56
C ILE A 85 -2.22 -2.21 6.43
N GLY A 86 -2.00 -0.94 6.74
CA GLY A 86 -1.60 0.05 5.74
C GLY A 86 -1.39 1.43 6.33
N LEU A 87 -0.98 2.37 5.48
CA LEU A 87 -0.77 3.78 5.81
C LEU A 87 -1.37 4.64 4.72
N LEU A 88 -2.15 5.65 5.08
CA LEU A 88 -2.72 6.64 4.16
C LEU A 88 -1.96 7.95 4.28
N ASP A 89 -1.41 8.45 3.18
CA ASP A 89 -0.82 9.79 3.15
C ASP A 89 -1.92 10.85 3.00
N THR A 90 -2.18 11.58 4.07
CA THR A 90 -3.25 12.59 4.11
C THR A 90 -2.86 13.93 3.48
N ALA A 91 -1.57 14.17 3.22
CA ALA A 91 -1.06 15.42 2.67
C ALA A 91 -0.73 15.30 1.18
N GLY A 92 0.03 14.28 0.79
CA GLY A 92 0.48 14.03 -0.57
C GLY A 92 -0.49 13.20 -1.42
N GLY A 93 -1.37 12.45 -0.75
CA GLY A 93 -2.17 11.41 -1.39
C GLY A 93 -1.37 10.14 -1.66
N GLY A 94 -2.08 9.03 -1.89
CA GLY A 94 -1.50 7.69 -2.01
C GLY A 94 -1.57 6.93 -0.69
N CYS A 95 -1.28 5.64 -0.75
CA CYS A 95 -1.29 4.76 0.42
C CYS A 95 -0.32 3.60 0.27
N ILE A 96 0.04 3.04 1.42
CA ILE A 96 0.65 1.72 1.54
C ILE A 96 -0.43 0.76 1.98
N THR A 97 -0.46 -0.39 1.32
CA THR A 97 -1.38 -1.50 1.57
C THR A 97 -0.58 -2.81 1.60
N LEU A 98 -1.23 -3.84 2.12
CA LEU A 98 -0.69 -5.20 2.14
C LEU A 98 -1.56 -6.10 1.29
N GLU A 99 -0.92 -6.87 0.42
CA GLU A 99 -1.54 -7.99 -0.25
C GLU A 99 -1.65 -9.21 0.68
N PRO A 100 -2.45 -10.24 0.34
CA PRO A 100 -2.72 -11.37 1.24
C PRO A 100 -1.47 -12.07 1.79
N ALA A 101 -0.37 -12.03 1.05
CA ALA A 101 0.89 -12.70 1.38
C ALA A 101 1.98 -11.75 1.93
N GLY A 102 1.59 -10.51 2.28
CA GLY A 102 2.50 -9.51 2.81
C GLY A 102 3.35 -8.81 1.76
N GLN A 103 3.02 -8.93 0.47
CA GLN A 103 3.59 -8.04 -0.53
C GLN A 103 3.24 -6.60 -0.14
N PHE A 104 4.27 -5.77 -0.15
CA PHE A 104 4.19 -4.43 0.40
C PHE A 104 3.94 -3.45 -0.75
N GLU A 105 2.74 -2.93 -0.84
CA GLU A 105 2.32 -2.10 -1.97
C GLU A 105 2.54 -0.62 -1.67
N LEU A 106 2.81 0.16 -2.74
CA LEU A 106 2.51 1.58 -2.77
C LEU A 106 1.44 1.79 -3.85
N SER A 107 0.30 2.37 -3.50
CA SER A 107 -0.63 2.99 -4.44
C SER A 107 -0.38 4.50 -4.47
N GLY A 108 0.22 4.97 -5.57
CA GLY A 108 0.69 6.35 -5.70
C GLY A 108 -0.44 7.38 -5.88
N ALA A 109 -0.10 8.65 -5.64
CA ALA A 109 -1.01 9.76 -5.87
C ALA A 109 -1.39 9.90 -7.37
N PRO A 110 -2.54 10.53 -7.69
CA PRO A 110 -2.88 10.85 -9.07
C PRO A 110 -2.04 12.03 -9.58
N LEU A 111 -0.92 11.74 -10.24
CA LEU A 111 0.07 12.73 -10.66
C LEU A 111 -0.12 13.22 -12.10
N ALA A 112 0.46 14.37 -12.45
CA ALA A 112 0.26 15.00 -13.75
C ALA A 112 1.13 14.39 -14.86
N ASN A 113 2.25 13.75 -14.51
CA ASN A 113 3.16 13.14 -15.47
C ASN A 113 4.05 12.05 -14.85
N ILE A 114 4.66 11.26 -15.72
CA ILE A 114 5.57 10.15 -15.39
C ILE A 114 6.82 10.59 -14.59
N HIS A 115 7.33 11.81 -14.75
CA HIS A 115 8.51 12.25 -13.98
C HIS A 115 8.17 12.43 -12.50
N GLN A 116 6.94 12.89 -12.21
CA GLN A 116 6.44 12.95 -10.83
C GLN A 116 6.28 11.54 -10.26
N THR A 117 5.71 10.61 -11.02
CA THR A 117 5.62 9.19 -10.61
C THR A 117 6.99 8.59 -10.30
N CYS A 118 7.99 8.84 -11.15
CA CYS A 118 9.36 8.39 -10.91
C CYS A 118 9.92 8.96 -9.60
N THR A 119 9.65 10.24 -9.32
CA THR A 119 10.07 10.89 -8.07
C THR A 119 9.39 10.25 -6.86
N GLU A 120 8.07 10.02 -6.92
CA GLU A 120 7.30 9.38 -5.86
C GLU A 120 7.83 7.98 -5.53
N VAL A 121 8.08 7.16 -6.55
CA VAL A 121 8.64 5.80 -6.37
C VAL A 121 10.00 5.85 -5.67
N HIS A 122 10.90 6.76 -6.05
CA HIS A 122 12.21 6.88 -5.40
C HIS A 122 12.11 7.39 -3.97
N THR A 123 11.23 8.36 -3.71
CA THR A 123 10.94 8.85 -2.35
C THR A 123 10.43 7.72 -1.47
N HIS A 124 9.48 6.93 -1.96
CA HIS A 124 8.96 5.76 -1.26
C HIS A 124 10.06 4.77 -0.90
N PHE A 125 10.92 4.39 -1.84
CA PHE A 125 12.05 3.50 -1.56
C PHE A 125 13.04 4.09 -0.56
N SER A 126 13.27 5.40 -0.58
CA SER A 126 14.13 6.08 0.39
C SER A 126 13.56 5.97 1.80
N HIS A 127 12.29 6.31 2.00
CA HIS A 127 11.62 6.19 3.29
C HIS A 127 11.60 4.74 3.79
N LEU A 128 11.28 3.82 2.89
CA LEU A 128 11.22 2.40 3.20
C LEU A 128 12.56 1.84 3.69
N ARG A 129 13.67 2.20 3.03
CA ARG A 129 15.02 1.77 3.45
C ARG A 129 15.40 2.28 4.83
N THR A 130 15.07 3.54 5.15
CA THR A 130 15.37 4.13 6.47
C THR A 130 14.82 3.30 7.62
N VAL A 131 13.66 2.66 7.43
CA VAL A 131 13.00 1.83 8.46
C VAL A 131 13.37 0.35 8.32
N ALA A 132 13.48 -0.16 7.09
CA ALA A 132 13.68 -1.57 6.83
C ALA A 132 15.12 -2.05 7.09
N ASP A 133 16.13 -1.22 6.83
CA ASP A 133 17.54 -1.60 6.99
C ASP A 133 17.87 -1.96 8.46
N PRO A 134 17.48 -1.17 9.48
CA PRO A 134 17.66 -1.55 10.89
C PRO A 134 16.92 -2.82 11.30
N LEU A 135 15.81 -3.14 10.63
CA LEU A 135 15.04 -4.37 10.85
C LEU A 135 15.62 -5.56 10.07
N GLY A 136 16.67 -5.38 9.29
CA GLY A 136 17.24 -6.43 8.43
C GLY A 136 16.22 -6.97 7.43
N ILE A 137 15.39 -6.08 6.86
CA ILE A 137 14.37 -6.40 5.85
C ILE A 137 14.79 -5.81 4.51
N GLY A 138 14.88 -6.65 3.48
CA GLY A 138 15.05 -6.27 2.09
C GLY A 138 13.75 -6.38 1.31
N PHE A 139 13.72 -5.80 0.11
CA PHE A 139 12.58 -5.89 -0.82
C PHE A 139 13.02 -6.38 -2.19
N LEU A 140 12.22 -7.27 -2.78
CA LEU A 140 12.44 -7.81 -4.11
C LEU A 140 11.27 -7.46 -5.04
N GLY A 141 11.56 -6.74 -6.12
CA GLY A 141 10.58 -6.34 -7.14
C GLY A 141 10.61 -7.29 -8.34
N ILE A 142 9.85 -8.38 -8.27
CA ILE A 142 9.67 -9.37 -9.33
C ILE A 142 8.21 -9.86 -9.33
N GLY A 143 7.78 -10.62 -10.33
CA GLY A 143 6.38 -11.07 -10.44
C GLY A 143 5.96 -12.20 -9.49
N ALA A 144 6.89 -12.97 -8.93
CA ALA A 144 6.60 -14.06 -8.00
C ALA A 144 7.83 -14.38 -7.15
N SER A 145 7.66 -14.84 -5.91
CA SER A 145 8.78 -15.34 -5.10
C SER A 145 9.52 -16.45 -5.84
N PRO A 146 10.87 -16.41 -5.92
CA PRO A 146 11.63 -17.42 -6.63
C PRO A 146 12.03 -18.59 -5.72
N LEU A 147 11.70 -18.52 -4.42
CA LEU A 147 12.20 -19.43 -3.38
C LEU A 147 11.08 -20.09 -2.57
N TRP A 148 10.08 -19.32 -2.14
CA TRP A 148 9.11 -19.79 -1.16
C TRP A 148 7.98 -20.53 -1.83
N THR A 149 7.60 -21.65 -1.22
CA THR A 149 6.33 -22.29 -1.49
C THR A 149 5.18 -21.46 -0.94
N ARG A 150 3.95 -21.74 -1.41
CA ARG A 150 2.75 -21.10 -0.86
C ARG A 150 2.62 -21.33 0.65
N ASP A 151 2.95 -22.52 1.13
CA ASP A 151 2.79 -22.87 2.54
C ASP A 151 3.84 -22.20 3.45
N GLU A 152 4.96 -21.73 2.88
CA GLU A 152 5.96 -20.92 3.58
C GLU A 152 5.62 -19.42 3.57
N THR A 153 4.66 -19.00 2.75
CA THR A 153 4.28 -17.59 2.59
C THR A 153 3.32 -17.20 3.73
N PRO A 154 3.57 -16.08 4.44
CA PRO A 154 2.70 -15.65 5.53
C PRO A 154 1.32 -15.26 4.99
N VAL A 155 0.32 -15.29 5.86
CA VAL A 155 -1.02 -14.75 5.57
C VAL A 155 -1.20 -13.51 6.42
N MET A 156 -1.55 -12.39 5.78
CA MET A 156 -1.84 -11.14 6.49
C MET A 156 -3.15 -11.27 7.28
N PRO A 157 -3.25 -10.63 8.45
CA PRO A 157 -4.41 -10.71 9.32
C PRO A 157 -5.65 -10.04 8.73
#